data_AF-A0A3M2X4K3-F1
#
_entry.id   AF-A0A3M2X4K3-F1
#
_cell.length_a   1.000
_cell.length_b   1.000
_cell.length_c   1.000
_cell.angle_alpha   90.00
_cell.angle_beta   90.00
_cell.angle_gamma   90.00
#
_symmetry.space_group_name_H-M   'P 1'
#
loop_
_entity.id
_entity.type
_entity.pdbx_description
1 polymer ?
#
loop_
_entity_poly.entity_id
_entity_poly.type
_entity_poly.pdbx_seq_one_letter_code
_entity_poly.pdbx_strand_id
1 'polypeptide(L)'
;MLQTSSQQAAKHSVIMRRLSRFETAMRRLLCLMLLILALPASAAGLLDSRPSPTLGGGTLDNSKDFLPVRQAFQLSLIETTPESIKLRLVATDGYYLYRHRFQFRTEPADIGLGQAQLPKGEQKHDEYFGDVEVYHGILDIDLPRKPGEQRPFTLVVTYQGCADKGLCYPPETERLSIGDVTGSSPEALAAPVSASSWSWKEIALFFLAGIGLTFTPCVLPMLPILSGVVLRGKVGGLRGLSLSLAYVLPMAACFALLGALMGMFGASLNLQARLQSAWVLVPFSAFFVIFAIAMFGAFELRLPQSISSRLDRIAGKTEGGSLWGAAVLGVVSSLLVSPCVSAPLAGALLYISASGDAVGGGLKLFALGLGMGAPLLLIATGGATWLPKSGPWLVTVKNAIGVLLLALAIGLLSRVLPGQITLLLVGLLSAGVALFLGALEFTEKTTRQKLAQLLGLALLVYALASWYGALSGQTDPMRPLGREYATATNGAVAPNSTQWQTITTSAELDRVMQEAQSAGKLLLLDWYADWCISCKVIEHEVLPDPGVVARLAGYSLIRFDMTDSNAEQRALLDRYKLFGPPALLFFAKNGEELQNVRVVGEIDAAGLIERLNRANDQN
;
A
#
# COMPACT_ATOMS: atom_id res chain seq x y z
N MET A 1 -34.07 42.04 -49.73
CA MET A 1 -34.11 41.53 -48.33
C MET A 1 -34.49 40.05 -48.19
N LEU A 2 -34.88 39.31 -49.26
CA LEU A 2 -35.30 37.91 -49.15
C LEU A 2 -34.17 36.86 -49.36
N GLN A 3 -33.01 37.24 -49.91
CA GLN A 3 -31.89 36.31 -50.16
C GLN A 3 -30.93 36.10 -48.97
N THR A 4 -30.98 36.95 -47.93
CA THR A 4 -30.09 36.83 -46.76
C THR A 4 -30.60 35.85 -45.71
N SER A 5 -31.91 35.54 -45.71
CA SER A 5 -32.54 34.61 -44.77
C SER A 5 -32.20 33.13 -45.07
N SER A 6 -32.14 32.72 -46.34
CA SER A 6 -31.92 31.32 -46.71
C SER A 6 -30.46 30.86 -46.53
N GLN A 7 -29.48 31.73 -46.77
CA GLN A 7 -28.07 31.43 -46.52
C GLN A 7 -27.75 31.32 -45.02
N GLN A 8 -28.44 32.08 -44.17
CA GLN A 8 -28.21 32.06 -42.72
C GLN A 8 -28.80 30.81 -42.07
N ALA A 9 -29.94 30.30 -42.58
CA ALA A 9 -30.53 29.02 -42.17
C ALA A 9 -29.66 27.82 -42.59
N ALA A 10 -29.09 27.84 -43.80
CA ALA A 10 -28.19 26.78 -44.26
C ALA A 10 -26.89 26.72 -43.43
N LYS A 11 -26.31 27.87 -43.06
CA LYS A 11 -25.09 27.95 -42.24
C LYS A 11 -25.34 27.49 -40.79
N HIS A 12 -26.50 27.80 -40.21
CA HIS A 12 -26.92 27.29 -38.89
C HIS A 12 -27.12 25.76 -38.88
N SER A 13 -27.67 25.19 -39.96
CA SER A 13 -27.90 23.75 -40.07
C SER A 13 -26.59 22.93 -40.12
N VAL A 14 -25.55 23.46 -40.75
CA VAL A 14 -24.24 22.81 -40.88
C VAL A 14 -23.45 22.86 -39.55
N ILE A 15 -23.58 23.96 -38.80
CA ILE A 15 -22.94 24.12 -37.49
C ILE A 15 -23.62 23.20 -36.44
N MET A 16 -24.95 23.09 -36.44
CA MET A 16 -25.66 22.11 -35.58
C MET A 16 -25.33 20.65 -35.93
N ARG A 17 -25.15 20.32 -37.23
CA ARG A 17 -24.72 18.98 -37.65
C ARG A 17 -23.26 18.64 -37.29
N ARG A 18 -22.38 19.63 -37.09
CA ARG A 18 -21.02 19.41 -36.59
C ARG A 18 -20.98 19.28 -35.07
N LEU A 19 -21.76 20.07 -34.35
CA LEU A 19 -21.90 19.97 -32.88
C LEU A 19 -22.50 18.63 -32.46
N SER A 20 -23.57 18.16 -33.12
CA SER A 20 -24.17 16.85 -32.84
C SER A 20 -23.23 15.67 -33.12
N ARG A 21 -22.36 15.78 -34.14
CA ARG A 21 -21.33 14.76 -34.46
C ARG A 21 -20.22 14.70 -33.41
N PHE A 22 -19.80 15.85 -32.87
CA PHE A 22 -18.82 15.89 -31.79
C PHE A 22 -19.40 15.32 -30.48
N GLU A 23 -20.67 15.61 -30.21
CA GLU A 23 -21.39 15.10 -29.06
C GLU A 23 -21.64 13.58 -29.15
N THR A 24 -21.87 13.05 -30.36
CA THR A 24 -21.96 11.58 -30.57
C THR A 24 -20.60 10.89 -30.49
N ALA A 25 -19.51 11.52 -30.96
CA ALA A 25 -18.16 10.97 -30.83
C ALA A 25 -17.70 10.92 -29.37
N MET A 26 -17.92 11.99 -28.61
CA MET A 26 -17.60 12.06 -27.18
C MET A 26 -18.49 11.13 -26.35
N ARG A 27 -19.76 10.93 -26.75
CA ARG A 27 -20.66 9.95 -26.14
C ARG A 27 -20.27 8.51 -26.46
N ARG A 28 -19.76 8.22 -27.65
CA ARG A 28 -19.20 6.91 -28.01
C ARG A 28 -17.91 6.63 -27.24
N LEU A 29 -17.04 7.62 -27.08
CA LEU A 29 -15.81 7.51 -26.29
C LEU A 29 -16.12 7.31 -24.79
N LEU A 30 -17.08 8.06 -24.25
CA LEU A 30 -17.52 7.92 -22.86
C LEU A 30 -18.21 6.57 -22.61
N CYS A 31 -19.04 6.09 -23.55
CA CYS A 31 -19.64 4.75 -23.47
C CYS A 31 -18.58 3.64 -23.61
N LEU A 32 -17.55 3.82 -24.44
CA LEU A 32 -16.46 2.86 -24.58
C LEU A 32 -15.60 2.82 -23.29
N MET A 33 -15.35 3.98 -22.68
CA MET A 33 -14.63 4.07 -21.41
C MET A 33 -15.45 3.52 -20.22
N LEU A 34 -16.77 3.75 -20.20
CA LEU A 34 -17.69 3.11 -19.25
C LEU A 34 -17.83 1.61 -19.48
N LEU A 35 -17.75 1.13 -20.72
CA LEU A 35 -17.74 -0.30 -21.04
C LEU A 35 -16.43 -0.94 -20.52
N ILE A 36 -15.29 -0.26 -20.67
CA ILE A 36 -13.99 -0.70 -20.16
C ILE A 36 -13.96 -0.68 -18.61
N LEU A 37 -14.63 0.27 -17.96
CA LEU A 37 -14.78 0.29 -16.50
C LEU A 37 -15.86 -0.66 -15.95
N ALA A 38 -16.81 -1.09 -16.79
CA ALA A 38 -17.93 -1.95 -16.41
C ALA A 38 -17.74 -3.43 -16.80
N LEU A 39 -16.53 -3.85 -17.19
CA LEU A 39 -16.14 -5.26 -17.13
C LEU A 39 -15.54 -5.58 -15.75
N PRO A 40 -16.32 -6.06 -14.76
CA PRO A 40 -15.74 -6.90 -13.72
C PRO A 40 -15.84 -8.39 -14.12
N ALA A 41 -14.75 -9.11 -13.85
CA ALA A 41 -14.72 -10.52 -13.46
C ALA A 41 -14.93 -11.65 -14.51
N SER A 42 -14.04 -11.79 -15.50
CA SER A 42 -13.82 -13.12 -16.14
C SER A 42 -12.38 -13.44 -16.56
N ALA A 43 -11.44 -12.50 -16.47
CA ALA A 43 -10.04 -12.73 -16.84
C ALA A 43 -9.13 -13.12 -15.66
N ALA A 44 -9.63 -13.11 -14.42
CA ALA A 44 -8.83 -13.43 -13.24
C ALA A 44 -8.55 -14.94 -13.06
N GLY A 45 -9.32 -15.83 -13.71
CA GLY A 45 -9.15 -17.28 -13.56
C GLY A 45 -8.09 -17.94 -14.46
N LEU A 46 -7.56 -17.22 -15.45
CA LEU A 46 -6.62 -17.79 -16.44
C LEU A 46 -5.16 -17.35 -16.22
N LEU A 47 -4.94 -16.38 -15.32
CA LEU A 47 -3.62 -15.91 -14.90
C LEU A 47 -3.22 -16.41 -13.51
N ASP A 48 -4.10 -17.15 -12.83
CA ASP A 48 -3.86 -17.70 -11.48
C ASP A 48 -3.36 -19.16 -11.51
N SER A 49 -2.97 -19.65 -12.70
CA SER A 49 -2.28 -20.93 -12.84
C SER A 49 -0.82 -20.76 -12.45
N ARG A 50 -0.52 -20.88 -11.14
CA ARG A 50 0.86 -21.04 -10.65
C ARG A 50 1.44 -22.33 -11.27
N PRO A 51 2.63 -22.30 -11.88
CA PRO A 51 3.24 -23.50 -12.45
C PRO A 51 3.62 -24.47 -11.32
N SER A 52 2.99 -25.64 -11.30
CA SER A 52 3.41 -26.78 -10.48
C SER A 52 4.80 -27.25 -10.93
N PRO A 53 5.77 -27.45 -10.02
CA PRO A 53 7.07 -28.03 -10.38
C PRO A 53 6.92 -29.56 -10.38
N THR A 54 6.30 -30.12 -11.42
CA THR A 54 6.43 -31.56 -11.69
C THR A 54 7.28 -31.72 -12.94
N LEU A 55 8.61 -31.83 -12.77
CA LEU A 55 9.53 -32.56 -13.65
C LEU A 55 10.99 -32.33 -13.21
N GLY A 56 11.56 -33.32 -12.52
CA GLY A 56 13.01 -33.39 -12.27
C GLY A 56 13.35 -34.08 -10.95
N GLY A 57 13.65 -35.38 -11.01
CA GLY A 57 14.09 -36.16 -9.87
C GLY A 57 15.39 -35.63 -9.27
N GLY A 58 15.29 -35.09 -8.07
CA GLY A 58 16.37 -34.71 -7.16
C GLY A 58 15.81 -34.78 -5.75
N THR A 59 16.65 -35.09 -4.77
CA THR A 59 16.33 -35.25 -3.34
C THR A 59 15.18 -34.35 -2.87
N LEU A 60 14.10 -34.92 -2.32
CA LEU A 60 12.90 -34.22 -1.78
C LEU A 60 13.18 -33.31 -0.58
N ASP A 61 14.42 -33.28 -0.12
CA ASP A 61 14.91 -32.29 0.83
C ASP A 61 14.96 -30.93 0.14
N ASN A 62 13.89 -30.16 0.33
CA ASN A 62 13.78 -28.82 -0.21
C ASN A 62 14.50 -27.79 0.67
N SER A 63 15.21 -28.19 1.75
CA SER A 63 15.94 -27.23 2.58
C SER A 63 17.06 -26.50 1.83
N LYS A 64 17.63 -27.13 0.80
CA LYS A 64 18.69 -26.55 -0.04
C LYS A 64 18.16 -25.49 -1.02
N ASP A 65 16.85 -25.42 -1.20
CA ASP A 65 16.22 -24.38 -2.01
C ASP A 65 16.11 -23.05 -1.26
N PHE A 66 16.41 -23.04 0.05
CA PHE A 66 16.26 -21.89 0.91
C PHE A 66 17.61 -21.30 1.33
N LEU A 67 17.70 -19.97 1.30
CA LEU A 67 18.87 -19.22 1.71
C LEU A 67 18.87 -18.99 3.23
N PRO A 68 20.04 -18.92 3.89
CA PRO A 68 20.14 -18.50 5.29
C PRO A 68 19.55 -17.11 5.52
N VAL A 69 18.95 -16.86 6.70
CA VAL A 69 18.24 -15.60 7.04
C VAL A 69 19.02 -14.34 6.62
N ARG A 70 20.29 -14.23 7.01
CA ARG A 70 21.11 -13.02 6.74
C ARG A 70 21.53 -12.86 5.27
N GLN A 71 21.47 -13.93 4.48
CA GLN A 71 21.70 -13.87 3.04
C GLN A 71 20.39 -13.57 2.30
N ALA A 72 19.28 -14.14 2.78
CA ALA A 72 17.94 -13.90 2.28
C ALA A 72 17.48 -12.46 2.55
N PHE A 73 17.79 -11.93 3.73
CA PHE A 73 17.45 -10.59 4.22
C PHE A 73 18.71 -9.87 4.69
N GLN A 74 19.24 -8.97 3.87
CA GLN A 74 20.47 -8.26 4.17
C GLN A 74 20.16 -6.91 4.82
N LEU A 75 20.25 -6.86 6.15
CA LEU A 75 20.11 -5.64 6.94
C LEU A 75 21.43 -4.85 6.97
N SER A 76 21.37 -3.58 6.59
CA SER A 76 22.52 -2.68 6.52
C SER A 76 22.18 -1.36 7.18
N LEU A 77 22.99 -0.93 8.15
CA LEU A 77 22.87 0.40 8.77
C LEU A 77 23.36 1.43 7.77
N ILE A 78 22.43 2.15 7.16
CA ILE A 78 22.80 3.10 6.11
C ILE A 78 23.31 4.40 6.75
N GLU A 79 22.68 4.87 7.83
CA GLU A 79 23.09 6.13 8.46
C GLU A 79 22.42 6.35 9.85
N THR A 80 23.06 7.17 10.68
CA THR A 80 22.77 7.26 12.12
C THR A 80 22.89 8.70 12.63
N THR A 81 21.81 9.22 13.22
CA THR A 81 21.72 10.62 13.66
C THR A 81 21.29 10.73 15.13
N PRO A 82 21.43 11.92 15.76
CA PRO A 82 20.97 12.17 17.13
C PRO A 82 19.44 12.02 17.30
N GLU A 83 18.68 12.05 16.19
CA GLU A 83 17.21 12.04 16.19
C GLU A 83 16.60 10.86 15.43
N SER A 84 17.37 10.11 14.63
CA SER A 84 16.92 8.86 14.01
C SER A 84 18.05 8.00 13.42
N ILE A 85 17.73 6.78 13.00
CA ILE A 85 18.64 5.79 12.43
C ILE A 85 17.95 5.17 11.20
N LYS A 86 18.62 4.95 10.06
CA LYS A 86 18.14 3.97 9.04
C LYS A 86 19.05 2.80 8.79
N LEU A 87 18.37 1.87 8.17
CA LEU A 87 18.50 0.46 8.02
C LEU A 87 17.93 0.18 6.62
N ARG A 88 18.63 -0.60 5.82
CA ARG A 88 18.10 -1.15 4.59
C ARG A 88 18.14 -2.64 4.73
N LEU A 89 16.98 -3.27 4.66
CA LEU A 89 16.82 -4.69 4.47
C LEU A 89 16.68 -4.98 2.98
N VAL A 90 17.44 -5.91 2.43
CA VAL A 90 17.22 -6.41 1.06
C VAL A 90 16.77 -7.86 1.14
N ALA A 91 15.51 -8.12 0.76
CA ALA A 91 14.99 -9.46 0.51
C ALA A 91 15.41 -9.93 -0.89
N THR A 92 16.03 -11.11 -0.98
CA THR A 92 16.44 -11.73 -2.25
C THR A 92 15.21 -12.18 -3.06
N ASP A 93 15.34 -12.33 -4.39
CA ASP A 93 14.25 -12.81 -5.24
C ASP A 93 13.65 -14.13 -4.74
N GLY A 94 12.31 -14.19 -4.63
CA GLY A 94 11.59 -15.32 -4.05
C GLY A 94 11.42 -15.27 -2.52
N TYR A 95 11.78 -14.16 -1.88
CA TYR A 95 11.61 -13.91 -0.44
C TYR A 95 10.92 -12.57 -0.18
N TYR A 96 10.24 -12.47 0.95
CA TYR A 96 9.52 -11.28 1.38
C TYR A 96 9.52 -11.07 2.89
N LEU A 97 9.29 -9.84 3.34
CA LEU A 97 9.25 -9.45 4.75
C LEU A 97 7.86 -8.98 5.18
N TYR A 98 7.40 -9.36 6.38
CA TYR A 98 6.09 -8.93 6.88
C TYR A 98 6.17 -7.58 7.55
N ARG A 99 5.39 -6.62 7.05
CA ARG A 99 5.30 -5.28 7.62
C ARG A 99 4.95 -5.24 9.10
N HIS A 100 4.01 -6.07 9.53
CA HIS A 100 3.51 -6.06 10.90
C HIS A 100 4.48 -6.71 11.91
N ARG A 101 5.59 -7.30 11.44
CA ARG A 101 6.55 -8.06 12.25
C ARG A 101 7.88 -7.38 12.51
N PHE A 102 7.92 -6.08 12.28
CA PHE A 102 9.05 -5.26 12.64
C PHE A 102 8.90 -4.67 14.04
N GLN A 103 9.86 -4.96 14.93
CA GLN A 103 9.97 -4.38 16.25
C GLN A 103 11.36 -3.79 16.46
N PHE A 104 11.44 -2.73 17.26
CA PHE A 104 12.68 -2.01 17.44
C PHE A 104 12.84 -1.57 18.89
N ARG A 105 14.01 -1.87 19.47
CA ARG A 105 14.34 -1.62 20.88
C ARG A 105 15.75 -1.05 21.02
N THR A 106 16.08 -0.56 22.21
CA THR A 106 17.38 0.00 22.57
C THR A 106 17.96 -0.70 23.78
N GLU A 107 19.29 -0.78 23.84
CA GLU A 107 20.04 -1.17 25.03
C GLU A 107 21.05 -0.05 25.35
N PRO A 108 20.96 0.63 26.52
CA PRO A 108 19.99 0.45 27.63
C PRO A 108 18.58 1.03 27.37
N ALA A 109 17.55 0.42 27.98
CA ALA A 109 16.12 0.61 27.68
C ALA A 109 15.54 1.99 28.08
N ASP A 110 16.27 2.72 28.91
CA ASP A 110 16.02 4.12 29.29
C ASP A 110 16.12 5.06 28.09
N ILE A 111 16.85 4.64 27.04
CA ILE A 111 16.97 5.36 25.77
C ILE A 111 15.73 5.10 24.92
N GLY A 112 14.76 6.01 24.95
CA GLY A 112 13.54 5.82 24.17
C GLY A 112 13.73 6.05 22.67
N LEU A 113 13.34 5.07 21.84
CA LEU A 113 13.13 5.27 20.40
C LEU A 113 11.71 5.75 20.13
N GLY A 114 11.55 6.47 19.02
CA GLY A 114 10.25 6.78 18.44
C GLY A 114 9.69 5.63 17.62
N GLN A 115 8.43 5.75 17.21
CA GLN A 115 7.80 4.74 16.35
C GLN A 115 8.57 4.58 15.03
N ALA A 116 8.92 3.33 14.75
CA ALA A 116 9.58 2.89 13.55
C ALA A 116 8.64 2.93 12.35
N GLN A 117 9.25 2.90 11.19
CA GLN A 117 8.54 3.19 9.97
C GLN A 117 9.07 2.44 8.81
N LEU A 118 8.10 1.94 8.08
CA LEU A 118 8.31 1.01 7.02
C LEU A 118 7.59 1.54 5.78
N PRO A 119 8.18 1.37 4.59
CA PRO A 119 7.59 1.78 3.33
C PRO A 119 6.30 1.05 3.06
N LYS A 120 5.64 1.33 1.94
CA LYS A 120 4.41 0.60 1.62
C LYS A 120 4.79 -0.70 0.90
N GLY A 121 4.40 -1.83 1.46
CA GLY A 121 4.62 -3.15 0.89
C GLY A 121 3.55 -3.50 -0.13
N GLU A 122 3.83 -4.58 -0.83
CA GLU A 122 2.90 -5.25 -1.71
C GLU A 122 1.75 -5.84 -0.89
N GLN A 123 0.52 -5.57 -1.32
CA GLN A 123 -0.65 -6.13 -0.67
C GLN A 123 -0.83 -7.54 -1.18
N LYS A 124 -0.65 -8.50 -0.28
CA LYS A 124 -0.88 -9.91 -0.54
C LYS A 124 -2.11 -10.30 0.25
N HIS A 125 -3.15 -10.73 -0.46
CA HIS A 125 -4.29 -11.33 0.21
C HIS A 125 -3.86 -12.72 0.66
N ASP A 126 -3.81 -12.91 1.97
CA ASP A 126 -3.54 -14.18 2.58
C ASP A 126 -4.83 -14.78 3.14
N GLU A 127 -5.06 -16.06 2.88
CA GLU A 127 -6.34 -16.72 3.18
C GLU A 127 -6.60 -16.85 4.69
N TYR A 128 -5.56 -16.70 5.53
CA TYR A 128 -5.62 -16.84 7.00
C TYR A 128 -5.31 -15.58 7.78
N PHE A 129 -4.41 -14.72 7.28
CA PHE A 129 -4.08 -13.44 7.90
C PHE A 129 -4.84 -12.25 7.30
N GLY A 130 -5.65 -12.50 6.27
CA GLY A 130 -6.36 -11.48 5.52
C GLY A 130 -5.40 -10.66 4.65
N ASP A 131 -5.72 -9.39 4.42
CA ASP A 131 -4.85 -8.51 3.65
C ASP A 131 -3.58 -8.15 4.45
N VAL A 132 -2.48 -8.83 4.13
CA VAL A 132 -1.18 -8.56 4.72
C VAL A 132 -0.29 -7.79 3.75
N GLU A 133 0.56 -6.95 4.33
CA GLU A 133 1.49 -6.14 3.57
C GLU A 133 2.88 -6.77 3.68
N VAL A 134 3.41 -7.19 2.53
CA VAL A 134 4.69 -7.88 2.40
C VAL A 134 5.68 -7.05 1.58
N TYR A 135 6.98 -7.22 1.81
CA TYR A 135 8.01 -6.56 1.02
C TYR A 135 8.88 -7.56 0.29
N HIS A 136 8.80 -7.56 -1.04
CA HIS A 136 9.81 -8.19 -1.89
C HIS A 136 10.91 -7.18 -2.23
N GLY A 137 12.16 -7.64 -2.36
CA GLY A 137 13.27 -6.77 -2.72
C GLY A 137 13.71 -5.84 -1.57
N ILE A 138 13.94 -4.57 -1.87
CA ILE A 138 14.59 -3.63 -0.94
C ILE A 138 13.56 -2.92 -0.04
N LEU A 139 13.79 -3.00 1.27
CA LEU A 139 13.01 -2.46 2.36
C LEU A 139 13.85 -1.52 3.23
N ASP A 140 13.63 -0.22 3.11
CA ASP A 140 14.30 0.78 3.95
C ASP A 140 13.47 1.07 5.21
N ILE A 141 14.12 1.02 6.37
CA ILE A 141 13.57 1.21 7.72
C ILE A 141 14.64 1.91 8.54
N ASP A 142 14.50 2.40 9.74
CA ASP A 142 13.81 3.62 9.82
C ASP A 142 13.53 3.76 11.34
N LEU A 143 14.23 4.57 12.14
CA LEU A 143 14.03 4.58 13.59
C LEU A 143 14.32 5.93 14.26
N PRO A 144 13.32 6.69 14.71
CA PRO A 144 13.55 7.93 15.45
C PRO A 144 14.12 7.70 16.87
N ARG A 145 14.86 8.65 17.46
CA ARG A 145 15.40 8.69 18.84
C ARG A 145 14.76 9.83 19.66
N LYS A 146 14.70 9.72 20.99
CA LYS A 146 14.21 10.81 21.87
C LYS A 146 15.28 11.91 22.10
N PRO A 147 14.87 13.19 22.23
CA PRO A 147 15.80 14.29 22.43
C PRO A 147 16.40 14.30 23.85
N GLY A 148 17.72 14.43 23.96
CA GLY A 148 18.46 14.55 25.24
C GLY A 148 19.40 13.38 25.58
N GLU A 149 19.36 12.28 24.83
CA GLU A 149 20.19 11.08 25.06
C GLU A 149 21.12 10.78 23.87
N GLN A 150 22.26 11.47 23.85
CA GLN A 150 23.35 11.26 22.87
C GLN A 150 24.37 10.20 23.31
N ARG A 151 24.03 9.41 24.32
CA ARG A 151 24.87 8.30 24.76
C ARG A 151 24.99 7.28 23.61
N PRO A 152 26.18 6.68 23.40
CA PRO A 152 26.32 5.56 22.49
C PRO A 152 25.42 4.42 23.00
N PHE A 153 24.70 3.79 22.09
CA PHE A 153 23.74 2.74 22.45
C PHE A 153 23.62 1.72 21.34
N THR A 154 23.06 0.56 21.70
CA THR A 154 22.82 -0.53 20.74
C THR A 154 21.37 -0.48 20.29
N LEU A 155 21.17 -0.39 18.97
CA LEU A 155 19.87 -0.51 18.33
C LEU A 155 19.58 -1.98 18.06
N VAL A 156 18.48 -2.48 18.62
CA VAL A 156 18.01 -3.85 18.53
C VAL A 156 16.84 -3.90 17.54
N VAL A 157 17.10 -4.34 16.31
CA VAL A 157 16.13 -4.42 15.20
C VAL A 157 15.62 -5.84 15.11
N THR A 158 14.33 -6.05 15.35
CA THR A 158 13.66 -7.35 15.18
C THR A 158 12.81 -7.33 13.92
N TYR A 159 13.01 -8.29 13.03
CA TYR A 159 12.28 -8.41 11.76
C TYR A 159 11.96 -9.86 11.43
N GLN A 160 11.02 -10.07 10.52
CA GLN A 160 10.60 -11.39 10.09
C GLN A 160 10.19 -11.39 8.63
N GLY A 161 10.59 -12.43 7.91
CA GLY A 161 10.17 -12.66 6.53
C GLY A 161 9.91 -14.12 6.24
N CYS A 162 9.41 -14.39 5.03
CA CYS A 162 9.16 -15.71 4.50
C CYS A 162 9.61 -15.81 3.04
N ALA A 163 9.85 -17.02 2.58
CA ALA A 163 10.03 -17.36 1.18
C ALA A 163 8.67 -17.51 0.49
N ASP A 164 8.60 -17.21 -0.81
CA ASP A 164 7.43 -17.45 -1.65
C ASP A 164 7.07 -18.93 -1.79
N LYS A 165 8.07 -19.81 -1.61
CA LYS A 165 7.86 -21.26 -1.46
C LYS A 165 7.31 -21.65 -0.07
N GLY A 166 6.86 -20.67 0.72
CA GLY A 166 6.06 -20.88 1.92
C GLY A 166 6.82 -21.15 3.21
N LEU A 167 8.15 -20.96 3.26
CA LEU A 167 8.93 -21.03 4.50
C LEU A 167 8.97 -19.67 5.19
N CYS A 168 8.50 -19.56 6.43
CA CYS A 168 8.72 -18.37 7.26
C CYS A 168 9.96 -18.50 8.15
N TYR A 169 10.66 -17.41 8.37
CA TYR A 169 11.81 -17.34 9.25
C TYR A 169 11.36 -16.85 10.64
N PRO A 170 11.98 -17.26 11.75
CA PRO A 170 11.66 -16.71 13.06
C PRO A 170 11.97 -15.20 13.07
N PRO A 171 11.38 -14.43 14.00
CA PRO A 171 11.73 -13.05 14.24
C PRO A 171 13.20 -12.99 14.63
N GLU A 172 14.02 -12.46 13.72
CA GLU A 172 15.44 -12.30 13.91
C GLU A 172 15.75 -10.93 14.48
N THR A 173 16.70 -10.90 15.41
CA THR A 173 17.05 -9.68 16.13
C THR A 173 18.52 -9.33 15.87
N GLU A 174 18.76 -8.25 15.12
CA GLU A 174 20.10 -7.73 14.88
C GLU A 174 20.43 -6.52 15.75
N ARG A 175 21.68 -6.44 16.17
CA ARG A 175 22.22 -5.40 17.05
C ARG A 175 23.17 -4.51 16.27
N LEU A 176 22.89 -3.21 16.23
CA LEU A 176 23.67 -2.20 15.51
C LEU A 176 24.18 -1.15 16.50
N SER A 177 25.50 -0.90 16.52
CA SER A 177 26.11 0.09 17.42
C SER A 177 26.03 1.50 16.83
N ILE A 178 25.56 2.45 17.65
CA ILE A 178 25.32 3.83 17.25
C ILE A 178 26.16 4.78 18.13
N GLY A 179 27.15 5.50 17.56
CA GLY A 179 27.87 6.56 18.32
C GLY A 179 29.29 6.98 17.90
N ASP A 180 30.04 6.24 17.07
CA ASP A 180 31.40 6.63 16.64
C ASP A 180 31.40 7.12 15.18
N VAL A 181 31.57 8.43 14.95
CA VAL A 181 31.80 9.00 13.61
C VAL A 181 33.09 9.81 13.57
N THR A 182 34.17 9.13 13.19
CA THR A 182 35.20 9.67 12.29
C THR A 182 35.55 8.60 11.27
N GLY A 183 35.51 8.98 10.00
CA GLY A 183 35.45 8.12 8.82
C GLY A 183 36.41 6.93 8.73
N SER A 184 35.92 5.84 8.16
CA SER A 184 36.53 5.20 6.98
C SER A 184 35.58 4.12 6.47
N SER A 185 35.20 4.24 5.21
CA SER A 185 34.61 3.17 4.41
C SER A 185 35.68 2.09 4.16
N PRO A 186 35.32 0.81 4.19
CA PRO A 186 35.86 -0.14 3.25
C PRO A 186 34.73 -0.68 2.37
N GLU A 187 34.88 -0.34 1.10
CA GLU A 187 34.37 -1.00 -0.09
C GLU A 187 34.55 -2.54 -0.04
N ALA A 188 33.44 -3.29 -0.20
CA ALA A 188 33.30 -4.63 -0.80
C ALA A 188 31.88 -5.18 -0.45
N LEU A 189 30.98 -5.59 -1.34
CA LEU A 189 31.15 -6.09 -2.71
C LEU A 189 29.81 -5.91 -3.48
N ALA A 190 29.74 -4.93 -4.39
CA ALA A 190 28.80 -4.97 -5.51
C ALA A 190 29.52 -4.38 -6.74
N ALA A 191 29.61 -5.18 -7.79
CA ALA A 191 30.23 -4.83 -9.06
C ALA A 191 29.43 -3.72 -9.80
N PRO A 192 30.04 -3.03 -10.79
CA PRO A 192 29.88 -1.60 -10.99
C PRO A 192 28.61 -1.24 -11.76
N VAL A 193 27.87 -0.26 -11.26
CA VAL A 193 27.05 0.62 -12.11
C VAL A 193 27.68 1.99 -12.09
N SER A 194 28.08 2.42 -13.28
CA SER A 194 28.92 3.57 -13.56
C SER A 194 28.49 4.82 -12.80
N ALA A 195 29.40 5.31 -11.97
CA ALA A 195 29.38 6.67 -11.48
C ALA A 195 29.45 7.64 -12.68
N SER A 196 28.63 8.69 -12.63
CA SER A 196 28.60 9.84 -13.55
C SER A 196 27.95 9.62 -14.92
N SER A 197 26.64 9.91 -15.01
CA SER A 197 26.16 10.85 -16.05
C SER A 197 24.80 11.43 -15.67
N TRP A 198 24.68 12.75 -15.76
CA TRP A 198 23.39 13.44 -15.74
C TRP A 198 22.57 13.01 -16.97
N SER A 199 21.80 11.94 -16.84
CA SER A 199 20.99 11.44 -17.93
C SER A 199 19.76 12.34 -18.11
N TRP A 200 19.79 13.20 -19.14
CA TRP A 200 18.65 14.04 -19.54
C TRP A 200 17.35 13.25 -19.73
N LYS A 201 17.45 11.95 -20.03
CA LYS A 201 16.32 11.03 -20.14
C LYS A 201 15.56 10.86 -18.82
N GLU A 202 16.28 10.83 -17.69
CA GLU A 202 15.65 10.70 -16.35
C GLU A 202 14.88 11.98 -15.99
N ILE A 203 15.47 13.15 -16.22
CA ILE A 203 14.81 14.43 -15.97
C ILE A 203 13.55 14.57 -16.83
N ALA A 204 13.61 14.15 -18.10
CA ALA A 204 12.46 14.16 -19.00
C ALA A 204 11.35 13.19 -18.53
N LEU A 205 11.72 12.01 -18.00
CA LEU A 205 10.75 11.05 -17.48
C LEU A 205 10.03 11.58 -16.23
N PHE A 206 10.74 12.24 -15.32
CA PHE A 206 10.15 12.90 -14.14
C PHE A 206 9.23 14.07 -14.53
N PHE A 207 9.60 14.84 -15.55
CA PHE A 207 8.76 15.88 -16.11
C PHE A 207 7.46 15.31 -16.71
N LEU A 208 7.55 14.23 -17.49
CA LEU A 208 6.38 13.51 -18.03
C LEU A 208 5.51 12.90 -16.94
N ALA A 209 6.10 12.34 -15.88
CA ALA A 209 5.37 11.87 -14.71
C ALA A 209 4.61 13.02 -14.03
N GLY A 210 5.22 14.20 -13.92
CA GLY A 210 4.56 15.42 -13.43
C GLY A 210 3.32 15.80 -14.27
N ILE A 211 3.40 15.71 -15.59
CA ILE A 211 2.24 15.93 -16.47
C ILE A 211 1.13 14.90 -16.22
N GLY A 212 1.48 13.63 -16.06
CA GLY A 212 0.53 12.57 -15.71
C GLY A 212 -0.17 12.82 -14.37
N LEU A 213 0.57 13.33 -13.38
CA LEU A 213 0.06 13.63 -12.05
C LEU A 213 -0.94 14.80 -12.02
N THR A 214 -0.92 15.70 -13.01
CA THR A 214 -1.92 16.78 -13.10
C THR A 214 -3.34 16.26 -13.32
N PHE A 215 -3.49 15.04 -13.86
CA PHE A 215 -4.79 14.39 -14.03
C PHE A 215 -5.31 13.71 -12.75
N THR A 216 -4.57 13.81 -11.64
CA THR A 216 -5.02 13.23 -10.36
C THR A 216 -6.21 14.02 -9.78
N PRO A 217 -7.09 13.34 -9.04
CA PRO A 217 -8.30 13.93 -8.50
C PRO A 217 -8.07 15.07 -7.49
N CYS A 218 -6.85 15.24 -6.98
CA CYS A 218 -6.50 16.31 -6.04
C CYS A 218 -6.00 17.60 -6.71
N VAL A 219 -5.56 17.57 -7.97
CA VAL A 219 -5.05 18.76 -8.70
C VAL A 219 -6.16 19.39 -9.56
N LEU A 220 -7.03 18.55 -10.13
CA LEU A 220 -8.24 18.94 -10.86
C LEU A 220 -9.14 19.99 -10.14
N PRO A 221 -9.36 19.94 -8.80
CA PRO A 221 -10.19 20.91 -8.07
C PRO A 221 -9.59 22.32 -8.00
N MET A 222 -8.29 22.50 -8.25
CA MET A 222 -7.66 23.83 -8.27
C MET A 222 -7.84 24.56 -9.60
N LEU A 223 -8.11 23.83 -10.69
CA LEU A 223 -8.32 24.41 -12.03
C LEU A 223 -9.51 25.40 -12.04
N PRO A 224 -10.68 25.08 -11.42
CA PRO A 224 -11.78 26.03 -11.25
C PRO A 224 -11.41 27.27 -10.43
N ILE A 225 -10.62 27.12 -9.36
CA ILE A 225 -10.20 28.22 -8.48
C ILE A 225 -9.29 29.19 -9.24
N LEU A 226 -8.30 28.66 -9.97
CA LEU A 226 -7.43 29.44 -10.83
C LEU A 226 -8.21 30.12 -11.96
N SER A 227 -9.19 29.44 -12.56
CA SER A 227 -10.06 30.07 -13.56
C SER A 227 -10.83 31.26 -12.97
N GLY A 228 -11.37 31.15 -11.75
CA GLY A 228 -12.12 32.23 -11.11
C GLY A 228 -11.26 33.45 -10.73
N VAL A 229 -9.99 33.22 -10.37
CA VAL A 229 -9.03 34.28 -10.02
C VAL A 229 -8.39 34.92 -11.26
N VAL A 230 -8.04 34.12 -12.27
CA VAL A 230 -7.38 34.59 -13.50
C VAL A 230 -8.37 35.25 -14.47
N LEU A 231 -9.63 34.77 -14.51
CA LEU A 231 -10.67 35.36 -15.37
C LEU A 231 -11.31 36.64 -14.80
N ARG A 232 -10.98 37.03 -13.55
CA ARG A 232 -11.45 38.30 -12.95
C ARG A 232 -10.82 39.54 -13.58
N GLY A 233 -9.84 39.39 -14.48
CA GLY A 233 -9.37 40.46 -15.36
C GLY A 233 -9.21 39.93 -16.79
N LYS A 234 -9.36 40.80 -17.80
CA LYS A 234 -9.04 40.49 -19.21
C LYS A 234 -7.51 40.33 -19.40
N VAL A 235 -6.89 39.36 -18.73
CA VAL A 235 -5.44 39.13 -18.79
C VAL A 235 -5.16 37.94 -19.70
N GLY A 236 -5.10 38.21 -21.00
CA GLY A 236 -4.43 37.35 -21.97
C GLY A 236 -2.98 37.81 -22.17
N GLY A 237 -2.06 36.87 -22.44
CA GLY A 237 -0.66 37.16 -22.78
C GLY A 237 0.33 37.06 -21.61
N LEU A 238 1.43 37.84 -21.69
CA LEU A 238 2.59 37.82 -20.76
C LEU A 238 2.22 37.91 -19.27
N ARG A 239 1.07 38.50 -18.94
CA ARG A 239 0.61 38.67 -17.56
C ARG A 239 -0.07 37.43 -16.98
N GLY A 240 -0.75 36.62 -17.80
CA GLY A 240 -1.25 35.30 -17.39
C GLY A 240 -0.10 34.30 -17.21
N LEU A 241 0.95 34.43 -18.05
CA LEU A 241 2.20 33.70 -17.92
C LEU A 241 2.92 34.06 -16.61
N SER A 242 3.06 35.36 -16.27
CA SER A 242 3.80 35.77 -15.06
C SER A 242 3.12 35.35 -13.76
N LEU A 243 1.78 35.41 -13.69
CA LEU A 243 1.00 34.91 -12.55
C LEU A 243 1.13 33.39 -12.40
N SER A 244 1.08 32.65 -13.51
CA SER A 244 1.24 31.20 -13.51
C SER A 244 2.67 30.79 -13.14
N LEU A 245 3.70 31.51 -13.61
CA LEU A 245 5.08 31.30 -13.18
C LEU A 245 5.25 31.57 -11.69
N ALA A 246 4.70 32.67 -11.17
CA ALA A 246 4.77 33.02 -9.75
C ALA A 246 4.07 31.99 -8.85
N TYR A 247 3.11 31.22 -9.37
CA TYR A 247 2.49 30.10 -8.68
C TYR A 247 3.33 28.81 -8.77
N VAL A 248 3.85 28.48 -9.96
CA VAL A 248 4.56 27.21 -10.22
C VAL A 248 5.97 27.21 -9.63
N LEU A 249 6.70 28.33 -9.66
CA LEU A 249 8.10 28.40 -9.20
C LEU A 249 8.26 28.06 -7.71
N PRO A 250 7.47 28.66 -6.79
CA PRO A 250 7.56 28.33 -5.37
C PRO A 250 7.16 26.88 -5.09
N MET A 251 6.15 26.36 -5.79
CA MET A 251 5.74 24.96 -5.69
C MET A 251 6.86 24.01 -6.13
N ALA A 252 7.48 24.28 -7.29
CA ALA A 252 8.61 23.49 -7.80
C ALA A 252 9.83 23.60 -6.87
N ALA A 253 10.08 24.77 -6.28
CA ALA A 253 11.14 24.97 -5.31
C ALA A 253 10.90 24.17 -4.03
N CYS A 254 9.66 24.07 -3.54
CA CYS A 254 9.31 23.21 -2.40
C CYS A 254 9.58 21.73 -2.71
N PHE A 255 9.20 21.24 -3.90
CA PHE A 255 9.52 19.86 -4.31
C PHE A 255 11.02 19.63 -4.48
N ALA A 256 11.75 20.60 -5.03
CA ALA A 256 13.21 20.54 -5.15
C ALA A 256 13.89 20.49 -3.78
N LEU A 257 13.41 21.28 -2.82
CA LEU A 257 13.90 21.27 -1.44
C LEU A 257 13.65 19.90 -0.80
N LEU A 258 12.43 19.38 -0.91
CA LEU A 258 12.09 18.05 -0.43
C LEU A 258 12.97 16.97 -1.09
N GLY A 259 13.24 17.09 -2.38
CA GLY A 259 14.11 16.17 -3.11
C GLY A 259 15.58 16.22 -2.73
N ALA A 260 16.11 17.42 -2.51
CA ALA A 260 17.47 17.60 -2.05
C ALA A 260 17.65 17.08 -0.62
N LEU A 261 16.68 17.34 0.26
CA LEU A 261 16.66 16.81 1.62
C LEU A 261 16.59 15.28 1.61
N MET A 262 15.76 14.67 0.78
CA MET A 262 15.65 13.21 0.70
C MET A 262 16.83 12.54 0.00
N GLY A 263 17.52 13.22 -0.92
CA GLY A 263 18.79 12.73 -1.47
C GLY A 263 19.94 12.79 -0.47
N MET A 264 19.90 13.73 0.48
CA MET A 264 20.92 13.90 1.53
C MET A 264 20.66 13.02 2.76
N PHE A 265 19.40 12.84 3.15
CA PHE A 265 18.97 12.15 4.38
C PHE A 265 18.26 10.81 4.12
N GLY A 266 18.23 10.36 2.86
CA GLY A 266 17.49 9.18 2.39
C GLY A 266 17.96 7.87 3.01
N ALA A 267 19.12 7.89 3.69
CA ALA A 267 19.79 6.79 4.37
C ALA A 267 19.80 6.89 5.93
N SER A 268 19.44 8.02 6.60
CA SER A 268 19.41 8.17 8.12
C SER A 268 18.06 8.38 8.80
N LEU A 269 17.13 9.04 8.12
CA LEU A 269 15.88 9.53 8.68
C LEU A 269 14.61 8.83 8.23
N ASN A 270 14.06 8.06 9.16
CA ASN A 270 12.72 7.56 9.04
C ASN A 270 11.70 8.64 8.94
N LEU A 271 11.31 8.91 7.71
CA LEU A 271 10.28 9.89 7.44
C LEU A 271 9.01 9.23 6.91
N GLN A 272 9.10 8.04 6.30
CA GLN A 272 7.99 7.39 5.60
C GLN A 272 6.80 6.93 6.47
N ALA A 273 6.95 6.48 7.71
CA ALA A 273 5.84 6.11 8.63
C ALA A 273 5.69 6.98 9.88
N ARG A 274 6.47 8.06 10.06
CA ARG A 274 6.08 9.15 10.95
C ARG A 274 4.99 9.92 10.23
N LEU A 275 5.09 10.03 8.90
CA LEU A 275 4.02 10.49 8.03
C LEU A 275 2.81 9.52 7.96
N GLN A 276 2.97 8.23 8.25
CA GLN A 276 1.85 7.28 8.35
C GLN A 276 1.31 7.10 9.79
N SER A 277 1.82 7.85 10.77
CA SER A 277 1.26 7.79 12.13
C SER A 277 -0.20 8.26 12.12
N ALA A 278 -1.06 7.58 12.88
CA ALA A 278 -2.49 7.89 12.97
C ALA A 278 -2.74 9.37 13.31
N TRP A 279 -1.82 9.99 14.07
CA TRP A 279 -1.90 11.38 14.49
C TRP A 279 -1.75 12.41 13.36
N VAL A 280 -1.05 12.07 12.27
CA VAL A 280 -0.94 12.91 11.07
C VAL A 280 -2.04 12.58 10.06
N LEU A 281 -2.41 11.30 9.98
CA LEU A 281 -3.40 10.82 9.00
C LEU A 281 -4.82 11.29 9.32
N VAL A 282 -5.20 11.34 10.60
CA VAL A 282 -6.53 11.78 11.06
C VAL A 282 -6.84 13.24 10.72
N PRO A 283 -6.01 14.24 11.09
CA PRO A 283 -6.29 15.64 10.75
C PRO A 283 -6.29 15.88 9.24
N PHE A 284 -5.46 15.13 8.51
CA PHE A 284 -5.38 15.25 7.06
C PHE A 284 -6.62 14.65 6.36
N SER A 285 -7.10 13.50 6.81
CA SER A 285 -8.37 12.92 6.36
C SER A 285 -9.55 13.83 6.72
N ALA A 286 -9.56 14.42 7.93
CA ALA A 286 -10.59 15.39 8.34
C ALA A 286 -10.62 16.62 7.42
N PHE A 287 -9.45 17.14 7.02
CA PHE A 287 -9.36 18.23 6.06
C PHE A 287 -9.99 17.87 4.70
N PHE A 288 -9.76 16.66 4.18
CA PHE A 288 -10.41 16.21 2.94
C PHE A 288 -11.92 16.04 3.07
N VAL A 289 -12.40 15.54 4.20
CA VAL A 289 -13.84 15.45 4.46
C VAL A 289 -14.48 16.84 4.42
N ILE A 290 -13.86 17.83 5.08
CA ILE A 290 -14.32 19.23 5.06
C ILE A 290 -14.34 19.79 3.64
N PHE A 291 -13.29 19.54 2.85
CA PHE A 291 -13.21 20.03 1.48
C PHE A 291 -14.23 19.35 0.54
N ALA A 292 -14.47 18.05 0.73
CA ALA A 292 -15.51 17.32 0.00
C ALA A 292 -16.91 17.87 0.32
N ILE A 293 -17.20 18.16 1.59
CA ILE A 293 -18.46 18.80 2.03
C ILE A 293 -18.63 20.19 1.37
N ALA A 294 -17.55 20.98 1.25
CA ALA A 294 -17.58 22.26 0.54
C ALA A 294 -17.85 22.08 -0.98
N MET A 295 -17.36 20.99 -1.58
CA MET A 295 -17.65 20.65 -2.98
C MET A 295 -19.12 20.25 -3.20
N PHE A 296 -19.78 19.58 -2.25
CA PHE A 296 -21.23 19.35 -2.31
C PHE A 296 -22.07 20.61 -2.16
N GLY A 297 -21.46 21.75 -1.78
CA GLY A 297 -22.14 23.03 -1.65
C GLY A 297 -22.92 23.17 -0.34
N ALA A 298 -22.68 22.30 0.65
CA ALA A 298 -23.27 22.41 1.99
C ALA A 298 -22.83 23.70 2.71
N PHE A 299 -21.60 24.17 2.42
CA PHE A 299 -21.08 25.46 2.87
C PHE A 299 -20.28 26.13 1.74
N GLU A 300 -20.55 27.40 1.43
CA GLU A 300 -19.57 28.23 0.73
C GLU A 300 -18.51 28.64 1.76
N LEU A 301 -17.23 28.28 1.55
CA LEU A 301 -16.11 28.88 2.32
C LEU A 301 -16.01 30.37 1.96
N ARG A 302 -16.92 31.18 2.49
CA ARG A 302 -16.83 32.63 2.49
C ARG A 302 -15.84 32.98 3.60
N LEU A 303 -14.65 33.46 3.21
CA LEU A 303 -13.72 34.06 4.16
C LEU A 303 -14.48 35.11 4.98
N PRO A 304 -14.36 35.09 6.33
CA PRO A 304 -15.04 36.07 7.17
C PRO A 304 -14.64 37.48 6.74
N GLN A 305 -15.63 38.37 6.64
CA GLN A 305 -15.44 39.68 6.01
C GLN A 305 -14.36 40.55 6.69
N SER A 306 -14.01 40.24 7.94
CA SER A 306 -12.91 40.86 8.68
C SER A 306 -11.53 40.57 8.09
N ILE A 307 -11.31 39.35 7.56
CA ILE A 307 -10.04 38.96 6.94
C ILE A 307 -10.05 39.37 5.47
N SER A 308 -11.16 39.14 4.76
CA SER A 308 -11.25 39.47 3.33
C SER A 308 -11.13 40.98 3.09
N SER A 309 -11.76 41.83 3.90
CA SER A 309 -11.63 43.30 3.75
C SER A 309 -10.24 43.83 4.06
N ARG A 310 -9.49 43.20 4.98
CA ARG A 310 -8.09 43.56 5.29
C ARG A 310 -7.17 43.11 4.16
N LEU A 311 -7.37 41.91 3.62
CA LEU A 311 -6.63 41.39 2.48
C LEU A 311 -6.95 42.16 1.20
N ASP A 312 -8.22 42.50 0.95
CA ASP A 312 -8.66 43.32 -0.19
C ASP A 312 -8.17 44.77 -0.08
N ARG A 313 -7.98 45.30 1.13
CA ARG A 313 -7.38 46.64 1.32
C ARG A 313 -5.87 46.66 1.10
N ILE A 314 -5.19 45.55 1.38
CA ILE A 314 -3.76 45.34 1.08
C ILE A 314 -3.57 45.02 -0.41
N ALA A 315 -4.45 44.23 -1.00
CA ALA A 315 -4.47 43.89 -2.43
C ALA A 315 -4.99 45.03 -3.31
N GLY A 316 -5.87 45.89 -2.80
CA GLY A 316 -6.44 47.04 -3.51
C GLY A 316 -5.48 48.21 -3.69
N LYS A 317 -4.31 48.19 -3.06
CA LYS A 317 -3.19 49.11 -3.37
C LYS A 317 -2.30 48.62 -4.51
N THR A 318 -2.59 47.46 -5.09
CA THR A 318 -1.84 46.87 -6.19
C THR A 318 -2.81 46.57 -7.32
N GLU A 319 -2.88 47.42 -8.35
CA GLU A 319 -3.70 47.17 -9.54
C GLU A 319 -3.25 45.88 -10.26
N GLY A 320 -3.99 44.79 -10.00
CA GLY A 320 -3.78 43.48 -10.60
C GLY A 320 -3.18 42.49 -9.61
N GLY A 321 -3.86 41.35 -9.42
CA GLY A 321 -3.59 40.32 -8.42
C GLY A 321 -2.10 40.13 -8.09
N SER A 322 -1.77 40.17 -6.81
CA SER A 322 -0.39 40.22 -6.35
C SER A 322 0.35 38.92 -6.65
N LEU A 323 1.51 39.04 -7.31
CA LEU A 323 2.46 37.92 -7.49
C LEU A 323 2.82 37.26 -6.14
N TRP A 324 2.81 38.05 -5.07
CA TRP A 324 2.97 37.58 -3.70
C TRP A 324 1.83 36.64 -3.25
N GLY A 325 0.57 36.99 -3.54
CA GLY A 325 -0.58 36.12 -3.24
C GLY A 325 -0.55 34.81 -4.02
N ALA A 326 -0.15 34.86 -5.29
CA ALA A 326 0.05 33.66 -6.10
C ALA A 326 1.18 32.76 -5.55
N ALA A 327 2.28 33.35 -5.08
CA ALA A 327 3.40 32.61 -4.52
C ALA A 327 3.04 31.92 -3.18
N VAL A 328 2.36 32.64 -2.26
CA VAL A 328 1.91 32.07 -0.99
C VAL A 328 0.89 30.95 -1.20
N LEU A 329 -0.05 31.14 -2.14
CA LEU A 329 -1.02 30.10 -2.50
C LEU A 329 -0.33 28.87 -3.10
N GLY A 330 0.74 29.05 -3.87
CA GLY A 330 1.57 27.96 -4.40
C GLY A 330 2.24 27.12 -3.31
N VAL A 331 2.78 27.76 -2.27
CA VAL A 331 3.38 27.05 -1.11
C VAL A 331 2.34 26.26 -0.33
N VAL A 332 1.18 26.88 -0.04
CA VAL A 332 0.07 26.19 0.66
C VAL A 332 -0.47 25.04 -0.19
N SER A 333 -0.57 25.22 -1.50
CA SER A 333 -0.96 24.15 -2.42
C SER A 333 0.04 23.00 -2.41
N SER A 334 1.35 23.27 -2.37
CA SER A 334 2.37 22.22 -2.28
C SER A 334 2.18 21.35 -1.04
N LEU A 335 1.80 21.95 0.09
CA LEU A 335 1.55 21.22 1.33
C LEU A 335 0.30 20.32 1.24
N LEU A 336 -0.75 20.80 0.56
CA LEU A 336 -2.01 20.07 0.36
C LEU A 336 -1.89 18.93 -0.67
N VAL A 337 -1.02 19.09 -1.68
CA VAL A 337 -0.82 18.11 -2.77
C VAL A 337 0.00 16.89 -2.31
N SER A 338 0.95 17.07 -1.39
CA SER A 338 1.85 16.02 -0.87
C SER A 338 1.18 14.66 -0.52
N PRO A 339 0.10 14.61 0.25
CA PRO A 339 -0.57 13.36 0.63
C PRO A 339 -1.35 12.68 -0.50
N CYS A 340 -1.75 13.40 -1.55
CA CYS A 340 -2.35 12.80 -2.75
C CYS A 340 -1.31 12.24 -3.72
N VAL A 341 -0.09 12.77 -3.70
CA VAL A 341 1.00 12.36 -4.59
C VAL A 341 1.96 11.40 -3.88
N SER A 342 1.65 11.00 -2.64
CA SER A 342 2.55 10.19 -1.79
C SER A 342 2.96 8.85 -2.39
N ALA A 343 2.09 8.15 -3.12
CA ALA A 343 2.46 6.86 -3.73
C ALA A 343 3.45 7.02 -4.91
N PRO A 344 3.20 7.91 -5.89
CA PRO A 344 4.19 8.25 -6.92
C PRO A 344 5.47 8.88 -6.35
N LEU A 345 5.34 9.77 -5.37
CA LEU A 345 6.49 10.37 -4.68
C LEU A 345 7.32 9.33 -3.95
N ALA A 346 6.71 8.35 -3.27
CA ALA A 346 7.46 7.30 -2.57
C ALA A 346 8.35 6.51 -3.52
N GLY A 347 7.85 6.09 -4.69
CA GLY A 347 8.67 5.42 -5.71
C GLY A 347 9.80 6.31 -6.24
N ALA A 348 9.51 7.59 -6.51
CA ALA A 348 10.51 8.57 -6.93
C ALA A 348 11.59 8.83 -5.86
N LEU A 349 11.19 8.90 -4.59
CA LEU A 349 12.06 9.14 -3.44
C LEU A 349 12.93 7.92 -3.15
N LEU A 350 12.42 6.69 -3.28
CA LEU A 350 13.20 5.46 -3.18
C LEU A 350 14.28 5.36 -4.27
N TYR A 351 13.96 5.79 -5.50
CA TYR A 351 14.95 5.86 -6.57
C TYR A 351 16.04 6.91 -6.30
N ILE A 352 15.66 8.08 -5.78
CA ILE A 352 16.59 9.17 -5.45
C ILE A 352 17.46 8.79 -4.23
N SER A 353 16.88 8.12 -3.21
CA SER A 353 17.62 7.67 -2.03
C SER A 353 18.63 6.57 -2.35
N ALA A 354 18.33 5.70 -3.32
CA ALA A 354 19.29 4.72 -3.83
C ALA A 354 20.46 5.36 -4.60
N SER A 355 20.27 6.57 -5.16
CA SER A 355 21.27 7.27 -5.96
C SER A 355 22.28 8.10 -5.14
N GLY A 356 21.94 8.47 -3.90
CA GLY A 356 22.82 9.23 -2.99
C GLY A 356 23.21 10.66 -3.43
N ASP A 357 22.64 11.17 -4.53
CA ASP A 357 22.96 12.50 -5.09
C ASP A 357 21.86 13.52 -4.72
N ALA A 358 22.18 14.43 -3.79
CA ALA A 358 21.28 15.49 -3.34
C ALA A 358 20.92 16.49 -4.46
N VAL A 359 21.86 16.82 -5.36
CA VAL A 359 21.61 17.76 -6.45
C VAL A 359 20.77 17.10 -7.53
N GLY A 360 21.06 15.83 -7.85
CA GLY A 360 20.27 15.00 -8.76
C GLY A 360 18.83 14.81 -8.27
N GLY A 361 18.65 14.54 -6.97
CA GLY A 361 17.33 14.43 -6.34
C GLY A 361 16.52 15.71 -6.40
N GLY A 362 17.14 16.84 -6.07
CA GLY A 362 16.51 18.16 -6.15
C GLY A 362 16.10 18.53 -7.58
N LEU A 363 16.95 18.27 -8.58
CA LEU A 363 16.67 18.61 -9.97
C LEU A 363 15.55 17.74 -10.57
N LYS A 364 15.50 16.44 -10.25
CA LYS A 364 14.43 15.52 -10.69
C LYS A 364 13.06 15.93 -10.13
N LEU A 365 12.99 16.30 -8.85
CA LEU A 365 11.75 16.76 -8.22
C LEU A 365 11.35 18.18 -8.62
N PHE A 366 12.32 19.05 -8.92
CA PHE A 366 12.08 20.33 -9.55
C PHE A 366 11.42 20.16 -10.93
N ALA A 367 11.95 19.25 -11.76
CA ALA A 367 11.38 18.93 -13.07
C ALA A 367 9.97 18.35 -12.97
N LEU A 368 9.71 17.51 -11.96
CA LEU A 368 8.36 16.99 -11.68
C LEU A 368 7.37 18.11 -11.32
N GLY A 369 7.77 19.06 -10.46
CA GLY A 369 6.97 20.23 -10.10
C GLY A 369 6.68 21.15 -11.30
N LEU A 370 7.67 21.35 -12.18
CA LEU A 370 7.48 22.06 -13.44
C LEU A 370 6.54 21.32 -14.40
N GLY A 371 6.63 19.99 -14.47
CA GLY A 371 5.74 19.13 -15.26
C GLY A 371 4.28 19.26 -14.84
N MET A 372 4.00 19.32 -13.53
CA MET A 372 2.64 19.54 -13.02
C MET A 372 2.11 20.94 -13.38
N GLY A 373 2.99 21.95 -13.38
CA GLY A 373 2.66 23.33 -13.75
C GLY A 373 2.55 23.59 -15.26
N ALA A 374 3.11 22.70 -16.10
CA ALA A 374 3.14 22.89 -17.55
C ALA A 374 1.74 22.91 -18.20
N PRO A 375 0.79 22.00 -17.87
CA PRO A 375 -0.58 22.10 -18.36
C PRO A 375 -1.27 23.41 -17.95
N LEU A 376 -1.02 23.90 -16.73
CA LEU A 376 -1.59 25.16 -16.25
C LEU A 376 -1.01 26.37 -16.99
N LEU A 377 0.31 26.37 -17.24
CA LEU A 377 0.98 27.39 -18.04
C LEU A 377 0.46 27.40 -19.49
N LEU A 378 0.22 26.22 -20.07
CA LEU A 378 -0.31 26.08 -21.42
C LEU A 378 -1.75 26.60 -21.52
N ILE A 379 -2.59 26.31 -20.52
CA ILE A 379 -3.97 26.83 -20.47
C ILE A 379 -3.99 28.34 -20.22
N ALA A 380 -3.12 28.85 -19.33
CA ALA A 380 -3.03 30.28 -19.01
C ALA A 380 -2.51 31.11 -20.20
N THR A 381 -1.61 30.55 -21.01
CA THR A 381 -1.11 31.18 -22.24
C THR A 381 -2.06 31.04 -23.42
N GLY A 382 -2.76 29.89 -23.54
CA GLY A 382 -3.75 29.61 -24.59
C GLY A 382 -5.05 30.42 -24.49
N GLY A 383 -5.30 31.07 -23.35
CA GLY A 383 -6.42 31.98 -23.15
C GLY A 383 -7.78 31.28 -22.94
N ALA A 384 -8.77 32.05 -22.49
CA ALA A 384 -10.10 31.60 -22.06
C ALA A 384 -10.98 30.95 -23.16
N THR A 385 -10.46 30.75 -24.37
CA THR A 385 -11.20 30.20 -25.52
C THR A 385 -11.30 28.67 -25.49
N TRP A 386 -10.41 28.00 -24.75
CA TRP A 386 -10.41 26.53 -24.59
C TRP A 386 -11.24 26.03 -23.40
N LEU A 387 -11.61 26.90 -22.46
CA LEU A 387 -12.45 26.50 -21.32
C LEU A 387 -13.94 26.52 -21.70
N PRO A 388 -14.66 25.39 -21.54
CA PRO A 388 -16.10 25.37 -21.74
C PRO A 388 -16.79 26.29 -20.72
N LYS A 389 -17.87 26.96 -21.13
CA LYS A 389 -18.66 27.83 -20.25
C LYS A 389 -19.11 27.06 -19.00
N SER A 390 -19.00 27.69 -17.83
CA SER A 390 -19.51 27.17 -16.56
C SER A 390 -21.03 26.95 -16.65
N GLY A 391 -21.44 25.73 -16.99
CA GLY A 391 -22.83 25.30 -17.07
C GLY A 391 -23.19 24.23 -16.02
N PRO A 392 -24.39 23.64 -16.11
CA PRO A 392 -24.86 22.58 -15.20
C PRO A 392 -23.90 21.38 -15.09
N TRP A 393 -23.14 21.10 -16.16
CA TRP A 393 -22.12 20.06 -16.18
C TRP A 393 -21.03 20.26 -15.12
N LEU A 394 -20.65 21.51 -14.82
CA LEU A 394 -19.63 21.81 -13.81
C LEU A 394 -20.08 21.38 -12.41
N VAL A 395 -21.39 21.44 -12.12
CA VAL A 395 -21.96 20.99 -10.84
C VAL A 395 -21.85 19.46 -10.73
N THR A 396 -22.13 18.73 -11.80
CA THR A 396 -21.95 17.26 -11.82
C THR A 396 -20.50 16.86 -11.62
N VAL A 397 -19.55 17.56 -12.26
CA VAL A 397 -18.11 17.31 -12.10
C VAL A 397 -17.67 17.63 -10.67
N LYS A 398 -18.12 18.76 -10.10
CA LYS A 398 -17.84 19.16 -8.71
C LYS A 398 -18.27 18.07 -7.72
N ASN A 399 -19.49 17.55 -7.88
CA ASN A 399 -20.04 16.52 -7.00
C ASN A 399 -19.32 15.17 -7.19
N ALA A 400 -18.99 14.78 -8.42
CA ALA A 400 -18.24 13.55 -8.70
C ALA A 400 -16.83 13.58 -8.06
N ILE A 401 -16.14 14.73 -8.15
CA ILE A 401 -14.85 14.95 -7.48
C ILE A 401 -15.00 14.92 -5.95
N GLY A 402 -16.08 15.50 -5.40
CA GLY A 402 -16.39 15.43 -3.96
C GLY A 402 -16.55 14.00 -3.45
N VAL A 403 -17.25 13.14 -4.20
CA VAL A 403 -17.39 11.70 -3.86
C VAL A 403 -16.04 11.00 -3.89
N LEU A 404 -15.20 11.28 -4.89
CA LEU A 404 -13.88 10.69 -5.02
C LEU A 404 -12.94 11.12 -3.88
N LEU A 405 -13.03 12.37 -3.42
CA LEU A 405 -12.29 12.86 -2.25
C LEU A 405 -12.75 12.18 -0.95
N LEU A 406 -14.05 11.93 -0.77
CA LEU A 406 -14.54 11.14 0.36
C LEU A 406 -14.07 9.68 0.31
N ALA A 407 -14.09 9.05 -0.87
CA ALA A 407 -13.57 7.69 -1.05
C ALA A 407 -12.08 7.60 -0.65
N LEU A 408 -11.28 8.59 -1.07
CA LEU A 408 -9.87 8.68 -0.67
C LEU A 408 -9.72 8.88 0.83
N ALA A 409 -10.51 9.77 1.44
CA ALA A 409 -10.49 10.02 2.88
C ALA A 409 -10.82 8.75 3.70
N ILE A 410 -11.84 7.99 3.28
CA ILE A 410 -12.22 6.71 3.89
C ILE A 410 -11.10 5.67 3.70
N GLY A 411 -10.49 5.59 2.51
CA GLY A 411 -9.37 4.68 2.25
C GLY A 411 -8.08 5.03 3.02
N LEU A 412 -7.88 6.29 3.41
CA LEU A 412 -6.83 6.66 4.37
C LEU A 412 -7.22 6.25 5.79
N LEU A 413 -8.49 6.43 6.17
CA LEU A 413 -9.00 6.09 7.50
C LEU A 413 -9.02 4.58 7.75
N SER A 414 -9.19 3.75 6.72
CA SER A 414 -9.23 2.28 6.83
C SER A 414 -7.93 1.66 7.34
N ARG A 415 -6.80 2.38 7.26
CA ARG A 415 -5.52 1.94 7.84
C ARG A 415 -5.45 2.13 9.36
N VAL A 416 -6.38 2.90 9.93
CA VAL A 416 -6.39 3.26 11.36
C VAL A 416 -7.62 2.69 12.08
N LEU A 417 -8.72 2.40 11.37
CA LEU A 417 -9.95 1.87 11.97
C LEU A 417 -10.10 0.34 11.77
N PRO A 418 -10.73 -0.36 12.73
CA PRO A 418 -11.10 -1.77 12.58
C PRO A 418 -12.00 -1.98 11.35
N GLY A 419 -11.84 -3.13 10.68
CA GLY A 419 -12.48 -3.42 9.39
C GLY A 419 -14.01 -3.24 9.37
N GLN A 420 -14.68 -3.48 10.49
CA GLN A 420 -16.14 -3.30 10.64
C GLN A 420 -16.58 -1.85 10.42
N ILE A 421 -15.84 -0.88 10.99
CA ILE A 421 -16.16 0.55 10.85
C ILE A 421 -15.87 1.00 9.42
N THR A 422 -14.82 0.47 8.80
CA THR A 422 -14.51 0.73 7.39
C THR A 422 -15.64 0.25 6.47
N LEU A 423 -16.18 -0.95 6.66
CA LEU A 423 -17.36 -1.44 5.90
C LEU A 423 -18.57 -0.52 6.10
N LEU A 424 -18.81 -0.03 7.32
CA LEU A 424 -19.90 0.91 7.60
C LEU A 424 -19.74 2.23 6.83
N LEU A 425 -18.54 2.81 6.81
CA LEU A 425 -18.25 4.05 6.09
C LEU A 425 -18.35 3.87 4.57
N VAL A 426 -17.86 2.74 4.03
CA VAL A 426 -17.98 2.40 2.61
C VAL A 426 -19.44 2.16 2.22
N GLY A 427 -20.21 1.49 3.08
CA GLY A 427 -21.66 1.34 2.93
C GLY A 427 -22.38 2.68 2.94
N LEU A 428 -22.02 3.59 3.86
CA LEU A 428 -22.61 4.92 3.95
C LEU A 428 -22.30 5.78 2.71
N LEU A 429 -21.06 5.74 2.20
CA LEU A 429 -20.67 6.44 0.97
C LEU A 429 -21.44 5.90 -0.24
N SER A 430 -21.48 4.57 -0.42
CA SER A 430 -22.16 3.94 -1.54
C SER A 430 -23.68 4.18 -1.50
N ALA A 431 -24.29 4.17 -0.32
CA ALA A 431 -25.69 4.59 -0.13
C ALA A 431 -25.91 6.06 -0.52
N GLY A 432 -25.03 6.97 -0.10
CA GLY A 432 -25.10 8.39 -0.47
C GLY A 432 -25.01 8.61 -1.98
N VAL A 433 -24.13 7.88 -2.67
CA VAL A 433 -24.02 7.91 -4.13
C VAL A 433 -25.26 7.32 -4.80
N ALA A 434 -25.79 6.20 -4.29
CA ALA A 434 -27.01 5.59 -4.80
C ALA A 434 -28.22 6.54 -4.72
N LEU A 435 -28.36 7.25 -3.61
CA LEU A 435 -29.40 8.27 -3.42
C LEU A 435 -29.23 9.44 -4.40
N PHE A 436 -27.99 9.92 -4.58
CA PHE A 436 -27.70 11.03 -5.51
C PHE A 436 -27.98 10.66 -6.98
N LEU A 437 -27.83 9.39 -7.36
CA LEU A 437 -28.20 8.88 -8.69
C LEU A 437 -29.72 8.69 -8.86
N GLY A 438 -30.51 8.95 -7.82
CA GLY A 438 -31.97 8.86 -7.85
C GLY A 438 -32.49 7.43 -7.79
N ALA A 439 -31.80 6.53 -7.07
CA ALA A 439 -32.23 5.13 -6.89
C ALA A 439 -33.70 5.01 -6.38
N LEU A 440 -34.13 5.94 -5.54
CA LEU A 440 -35.45 5.98 -4.88
C LEU A 440 -36.44 6.99 -5.50
N GLU A 441 -36.08 7.66 -6.60
CA GLU A 441 -36.99 8.59 -7.29
C GLU A 441 -37.85 7.88 -8.34
N PHE A 442 -39.16 7.82 -8.11
CA PHE A 442 -40.15 7.18 -8.99
C PHE A 442 -40.85 8.19 -9.93
N THR A 443 -40.07 8.95 -10.70
CA THR A 443 -40.60 9.92 -11.69
C THR A 443 -40.36 9.45 -13.14
N GLU A 444 -41.08 10.03 -14.10
CA GLU A 444 -40.89 9.82 -15.55
C GLU A 444 -39.46 10.24 -15.96
N LYS A 445 -38.60 9.24 -16.23
CA LYS A 445 -37.16 9.43 -16.47
C LYS A 445 -36.75 9.14 -17.92
N THR A 446 -35.83 9.95 -18.43
CA THR A 446 -35.16 9.73 -19.72
C THR A 446 -34.27 8.47 -19.69
N THR A 447 -33.94 7.88 -20.84
CA THR A 447 -33.14 6.63 -20.95
C THR A 447 -31.81 6.70 -20.19
N ARG A 448 -31.14 7.85 -20.15
CA ARG A 448 -29.89 8.05 -19.38
C ARG A 448 -30.12 8.00 -17.87
N GLN A 449 -31.21 8.59 -17.40
CA GLN A 449 -31.58 8.60 -15.98
C GLN A 449 -32.05 7.22 -15.51
N LYS A 450 -32.67 6.42 -16.39
CA LYS A 450 -32.97 5.01 -16.10
C LYS A 450 -31.71 4.17 -15.91
N LEU A 451 -30.67 4.38 -16.72
CA LEU A 451 -29.38 3.69 -16.57
C LEU A 451 -28.66 4.10 -15.27
N ALA A 452 -28.67 5.40 -14.94
CA ALA A 452 -28.12 5.90 -13.69
C ALA A 452 -28.89 5.35 -12.46
N GLN A 453 -30.22 5.21 -12.55
CA GLN A 453 -31.03 4.61 -11.50
C GLN A 453 -30.71 3.12 -11.30
N LEU A 454 -30.46 2.36 -12.37
CA LEU A 454 -30.08 0.95 -12.29
C LEU A 454 -28.71 0.80 -11.60
N LEU A 455 -27.74 1.65 -11.97
CA LEU A 455 -26.43 1.68 -11.29
C LEU A 455 -26.57 2.10 -9.81
N GLY A 456 -27.43 3.08 -9.52
CA GLY A 456 -27.74 3.50 -8.15
C GLY A 456 -28.36 2.38 -7.32
N LEU A 457 -29.27 1.58 -7.90
CA LEU A 457 -29.86 0.43 -7.23
C LEU A 457 -28.80 -0.65 -6.91
N ALA A 458 -27.90 -0.94 -7.84
CA ALA A 458 -26.79 -1.87 -7.60
C ALA A 458 -25.86 -1.40 -6.47
N LEU A 459 -25.53 -0.10 -6.42
CA LEU A 459 -24.77 0.47 -5.31
C LEU A 459 -25.52 0.41 -3.97
N LEU A 460 -26.84 0.52 -3.98
CA LEU A 460 -27.66 0.42 -2.77
C LEU A 460 -27.69 -1.02 -2.23
N VAL A 461 -27.76 -2.02 -3.12
CA VAL A 461 -27.62 -3.43 -2.74
C VAL A 461 -26.23 -3.70 -2.15
N TYR A 462 -25.17 -3.15 -2.75
CA TYR A 462 -23.83 -3.24 -2.20
C TYR A 462 -23.72 -2.59 -0.81
N ALA A 463 -24.31 -1.40 -0.62
CA ALA A 463 -24.34 -0.73 0.68
C ALA A 463 -25.01 -1.58 1.77
N LEU A 464 -26.15 -2.20 1.44
CA LEU A 464 -26.85 -3.10 2.36
C LEU A 464 -26.04 -4.37 2.67
N ALA A 465 -25.37 -4.94 1.67
CA ALA A 465 -24.48 -6.07 1.87
C ALA A 465 -23.31 -5.71 2.78
N SER A 466 -22.70 -4.53 2.61
CA SER A 466 -21.62 -4.04 3.48
C SER A 466 -22.07 -3.78 4.92
N TRP A 467 -23.28 -3.26 5.13
CA TRP A 467 -23.84 -3.10 6.48
C TRP A 467 -24.17 -4.43 7.14
N TYR A 468 -24.75 -5.37 6.39
CA TYR A 468 -24.99 -6.72 6.89
C TYR A 468 -23.68 -7.43 7.25
N GLY A 469 -22.68 -7.35 6.37
CA GLY A 469 -21.33 -7.84 6.57
C GLY A 469 -20.68 -7.31 7.85
N ALA A 470 -20.71 -5.99 8.05
CA ALA A 470 -20.19 -5.34 9.24
C ALA A 470 -20.86 -5.83 10.52
N LEU A 471 -22.18 -6.03 10.50
CA LEU A 471 -22.95 -6.55 11.65
C LEU A 471 -22.70 -8.04 11.88
N SER A 472 -22.39 -8.81 10.84
CA SER A 472 -22.02 -10.24 10.91
C SER A 472 -20.57 -10.50 11.30
N GLY A 473 -19.77 -9.44 11.51
CA GLY A 473 -18.36 -9.54 11.93
C GLY A 473 -17.36 -9.65 10.78
N GLN A 474 -17.79 -9.52 9.53
CA GLN A 474 -16.92 -9.53 8.35
C GLN A 474 -16.12 -8.22 8.26
N THR A 475 -14.90 -8.30 7.74
CA THR A 475 -13.94 -7.18 7.68
C THR A 475 -13.51 -6.80 6.26
N ASP A 476 -13.87 -7.59 5.25
CA ASP A 476 -13.42 -7.40 3.87
C ASP A 476 -14.43 -6.58 3.03
N PRO A 477 -14.06 -5.38 2.53
CA PRO A 477 -14.94 -4.54 1.69
C PRO A 477 -15.24 -5.16 0.32
N MET A 478 -14.34 -5.97 -0.24
CA MET A 478 -14.53 -6.62 -1.54
C MET A 478 -15.43 -7.86 -1.45
N ARG A 479 -15.62 -8.40 -0.24
CA ARG A 479 -16.43 -9.59 0.04
C ARG A 479 -17.32 -9.41 1.28
N PRO A 480 -18.32 -8.52 1.22
CA PRO A 480 -19.10 -8.15 2.40
C PRO A 480 -19.92 -9.30 3.01
N LEU A 481 -20.14 -10.43 2.32
CA LEU A 481 -20.95 -11.54 2.82
C LEU A 481 -20.16 -12.77 3.30
N GLY A 482 -18.82 -12.80 3.13
CA GLY A 482 -17.99 -13.94 3.53
C GLY A 482 -18.35 -15.29 2.84
N ARG A 483 -17.68 -16.38 3.24
CA ARG A 483 -18.08 -17.77 2.96
C ARG A 483 -18.60 -18.38 4.25
N GLU A 484 -19.79 -18.99 4.22
CA GLU A 484 -20.35 -19.71 5.36
C GLU A 484 -19.49 -20.94 5.66
N TYR A 485 -18.76 -20.94 6.77
CA TYR A 485 -18.27 -22.16 7.39
C TYR A 485 -19.45 -22.79 8.15
N ALA A 486 -19.95 -23.92 7.64
CA ALA A 486 -20.95 -24.72 8.32
C ALA A 486 -20.44 -25.12 9.71
N THR A 487 -20.98 -24.49 10.74
CA THR A 487 -20.64 -24.75 12.14
C THR A 487 -21.33 -26.05 12.54
N ALA A 488 -20.60 -27.17 12.53
CA ALA A 488 -21.08 -28.41 13.15
C ALA A 488 -21.19 -28.19 14.66
N THR A 489 -22.42 -28.18 15.15
CA THR A 489 -22.79 -28.10 16.57
C THR A 489 -22.30 -29.31 17.35
N ASN A 490 -21.71 -29.04 18.52
CA ASN A 490 -21.23 -29.97 19.54
C ASN A 490 -22.15 -31.18 19.80
N GLY A 491 -21.56 -32.39 19.79
CA GLY A 491 -22.16 -33.61 20.32
C GLY A 491 -21.19 -34.80 20.36
N ALA A 492 -20.86 -35.23 21.59
CA ALA A 492 -20.20 -36.48 21.99
C ALA A 492 -18.67 -36.60 21.84
N VAL A 493 -18.02 -36.77 23.00
CA VAL A 493 -16.63 -37.13 23.21
C VAL A 493 -16.37 -38.57 22.71
N ALA A 494 -15.39 -38.71 21.83
CA ALA A 494 -14.60 -39.93 21.65
C ALA A 494 -13.12 -39.56 21.91
N PRO A 495 -12.40 -40.26 22.81
CA PRO A 495 -10.99 -40.00 23.06
C PRO A 495 -10.11 -40.80 22.09
N ASN A 496 -9.02 -40.17 21.65
CA ASN A 496 -7.86 -40.74 20.96
C ASN A 496 -7.97 -41.09 19.47
N SER A 497 -7.70 -40.10 18.64
CA SER A 497 -6.52 -40.14 17.75
C SER A 497 -6.26 -38.74 17.21
N THR A 498 -4.98 -38.37 17.06
CA THR A 498 -4.50 -37.06 16.59
C THR A 498 -4.78 -35.87 17.50
N GLN A 499 -4.60 -36.03 18.81
CA GLN A 499 -4.50 -34.87 19.69
C GLN A 499 -3.07 -34.32 19.63
N TRP A 500 -2.93 -33.12 19.06
CA TRP A 500 -1.64 -32.42 19.00
C TRP A 500 -1.22 -31.97 20.40
N GLN A 501 0.01 -32.30 20.80
CA GLN A 501 0.63 -31.73 22.00
C GLN A 501 1.42 -30.48 21.62
N THR A 502 1.00 -29.31 22.11
CA THR A 502 1.73 -28.06 21.95
C THR A 502 2.74 -27.89 23.07
N ILE A 503 4.00 -27.68 22.71
CA ILE A 503 5.12 -27.43 23.63
C ILE A 503 5.86 -26.15 23.21
N THR A 504 6.52 -25.49 24.16
CA THR A 504 7.24 -24.23 23.89
C THR A 504 8.71 -24.27 24.32
N THR A 505 9.10 -25.22 25.17
CA THR A 505 10.45 -25.27 25.79
C THR A 505 11.31 -26.41 25.26
N SER A 506 12.64 -26.23 25.28
CA SER A 506 13.62 -27.24 24.86
C SER A 506 13.60 -28.48 25.77
N ALA A 507 13.46 -28.29 27.08
CA ALA A 507 13.38 -29.37 28.05
C ALA A 507 12.13 -30.24 27.84
N GLU A 508 10.98 -29.63 27.50
CA GLU A 508 9.78 -30.38 27.13
C GLU A 508 9.97 -31.13 25.82
N LEU A 509 10.62 -30.53 24.81
CA LEU A 509 10.92 -31.21 23.55
C LEU A 509 11.77 -32.45 23.80
N ASP A 510 12.88 -32.32 24.54
CA ASP A 510 13.75 -33.47 24.86
C ASP A 510 13.00 -34.55 25.65
N ARG A 511 12.14 -34.14 26.59
CA ARG A 511 11.30 -35.07 27.37
C ARG A 511 10.33 -35.83 26.47
N VAL A 512 9.61 -35.14 25.58
CA VAL A 512 8.62 -35.78 24.71
C VAL A 512 9.30 -36.62 23.63
N MET A 513 10.48 -36.23 23.14
CA MET A 513 11.27 -37.07 22.25
C MET A 513 11.73 -38.36 22.94
N GLN A 514 12.20 -38.30 24.19
CA GLN A 514 12.56 -39.49 24.96
C GLN A 514 11.34 -40.37 25.27
N GLU A 515 10.20 -39.76 25.55
CA GLU A 515 8.92 -40.45 25.76
C GLU A 515 8.48 -41.18 24.47
N ALA A 516 8.57 -40.53 23.32
CA ALA A 516 8.24 -41.16 22.03
C ALA A 516 9.23 -42.28 21.66
N GLN A 517 10.53 -42.09 21.93
CA GLN A 517 11.57 -43.09 21.70
C GLN A 517 11.38 -44.32 22.59
N SER A 518 11.12 -44.13 23.88
CA SER A 518 10.85 -45.24 24.81
C SER A 518 9.53 -45.95 24.52
N ALA A 519 8.53 -45.23 24.00
CA ALA A 519 7.29 -45.81 23.51
C ALA A 519 7.42 -46.49 22.13
N GLY A 520 8.57 -46.36 21.45
CA GLY A 520 8.81 -46.92 20.12
C GLY A 520 7.86 -46.37 19.04
N LYS A 521 7.42 -45.12 19.17
CA LYS A 521 6.49 -44.47 18.23
C LYS A 521 7.24 -43.55 17.27
N LEU A 522 6.74 -43.49 16.04
CA LEU A 522 7.08 -42.44 15.08
C LEU A 522 6.66 -41.09 15.66
N LEU A 523 7.46 -40.05 15.46
CA LEU A 523 7.16 -38.71 15.96
C LEU A 523 7.15 -37.72 14.81
N LEU A 524 6.08 -36.91 14.73
CA LEU A 524 5.97 -35.78 13.83
C LEU A 524 6.09 -34.50 14.66
N LEU A 525 7.10 -33.71 14.35
CA LEU A 525 7.33 -32.41 14.97
C LEU A 525 6.95 -31.31 13.97
N ASP A 526 5.92 -30.55 14.31
CA ASP A 526 5.46 -29.36 13.59
C ASP A 526 6.06 -28.11 14.23
N TRP A 527 6.97 -27.45 13.52
CA TRP A 527 7.48 -26.14 13.90
C TRP A 527 6.48 -25.08 13.47
N TYR A 528 5.84 -24.46 14.46
CA TYR A 528 4.67 -23.61 14.26
C TYR A 528 4.87 -22.24 14.92
N ALA A 529 4.21 -21.23 14.35
CA ALA A 529 3.99 -19.96 15.04
C ALA A 529 2.72 -19.24 14.60
N ASP A 530 2.08 -18.48 15.49
CA ASP A 530 0.85 -17.71 15.23
C ASP A 530 0.99 -16.59 14.20
N TRP A 531 2.21 -16.36 13.74
CA TRP A 531 2.56 -15.35 12.75
C TRP A 531 3.01 -15.89 11.41
N CYS A 532 3.10 -17.19 11.36
CA CYS A 532 3.49 -17.91 10.18
C CYS A 532 2.22 -18.21 9.39
N ILE A 533 2.06 -17.45 8.31
CA ILE A 533 0.99 -17.58 7.34
C ILE A 533 0.87 -19.01 6.82
N SER A 534 1.95 -19.54 6.28
CA SER A 534 1.99 -20.88 5.71
C SER A 534 1.70 -21.97 6.75
N CYS A 535 1.99 -21.70 8.03
CA CYS A 535 1.64 -22.62 9.12
C CYS A 535 0.12 -22.69 9.32
N LYS A 536 -0.58 -21.56 9.16
CA LYS A 536 -2.05 -21.52 9.20
C LYS A 536 -2.68 -22.21 8.01
N VAL A 537 -2.11 -22.05 6.81
CA VAL A 537 -2.52 -22.81 5.63
C VAL A 537 -2.42 -24.32 5.89
N ILE A 538 -1.27 -24.78 6.41
CA ILE A 538 -1.07 -26.20 6.74
C ILE A 538 -2.04 -26.67 7.83
N GLU A 539 -2.25 -25.88 8.88
CA GLU A 539 -3.14 -26.20 9.99
C GLU A 539 -4.61 -26.34 9.57
N HIS A 540 -5.08 -25.50 8.66
CA HIS A 540 -6.50 -25.44 8.28
C HIS A 540 -6.83 -26.23 7.01
N GLU A 541 -5.91 -26.40 6.07
CA GLU A 541 -6.17 -27.07 4.78
C GLU A 541 -5.53 -28.44 4.67
N VAL A 542 -4.35 -28.63 5.25
CA VAL A 542 -3.49 -29.79 4.96
C VAL A 542 -3.59 -30.86 6.05
N LEU A 543 -3.40 -30.49 7.32
CA LEU A 543 -3.46 -31.40 8.46
C LEU A 543 -4.85 -32.03 8.72
N PRO A 544 -5.99 -31.34 8.51
CA PRO A 544 -7.30 -31.93 8.70
C PRO A 544 -7.78 -32.77 7.50
N ASP A 545 -7.02 -32.82 6.40
CA ASP A 545 -7.36 -33.65 5.25
C ASP A 545 -7.47 -35.13 5.67
N PRO A 546 -8.57 -35.83 5.31
CA PRO A 546 -8.80 -37.21 5.75
C PRO A 546 -7.71 -38.19 5.27
N GLY A 547 -7.07 -37.91 4.13
CA GLY A 547 -5.97 -38.71 3.60
C GLY A 547 -4.68 -38.58 4.42
N VAL A 548 -4.45 -37.40 5.00
CA VAL A 548 -3.34 -37.10 5.93
C VAL A 548 -3.61 -37.70 7.31
N VAL A 549 -4.80 -37.45 7.89
CA VAL A 549 -5.18 -37.93 9.24
C VAL A 549 -5.07 -39.45 9.35
N ALA A 550 -5.49 -40.19 8.32
CA ALA A 550 -5.40 -41.65 8.30
C ALA A 550 -3.95 -42.17 8.36
N ARG A 551 -2.99 -41.42 7.81
CA ARG A 551 -1.56 -41.79 7.76
C ARG A 551 -0.76 -41.30 8.96
N LEU A 552 -1.29 -40.30 9.66
CA LEU A 552 -0.79 -39.86 10.97
C LEU A 552 -1.23 -40.77 12.11
N ALA A 553 -2.12 -41.74 11.85
CA ALA A 553 -2.53 -42.72 12.84
C ALA A 553 -1.34 -43.58 13.28
N GLY A 554 -0.85 -43.33 14.51
CA GLY A 554 0.33 -44.00 15.07
C GLY A 554 1.53 -43.08 15.30
N TYR A 555 1.49 -41.85 14.80
CA TYR A 555 2.48 -40.83 15.12
C TYR A 555 2.19 -40.17 16.48
N SER A 556 3.25 -39.86 17.22
CA SER A 556 3.21 -38.85 18.27
C SER A 556 3.24 -37.47 17.60
N LEU A 557 2.13 -36.73 17.68
CA LEU A 557 1.98 -35.43 17.04
C LEU A 557 2.34 -34.32 18.02
N ILE A 558 3.43 -33.62 17.74
CA ILE A 558 3.95 -32.57 18.59
C ILE A 558 4.01 -31.30 17.77
N ARG A 559 3.45 -30.22 18.33
CA ARG A 559 3.62 -28.88 17.81
C ARG A 559 4.59 -28.12 18.70
N PHE A 560 5.71 -27.70 18.14
CA PHE A 560 6.60 -26.78 18.81
C PHE A 560 6.17 -25.36 18.47
N ASP A 561 5.53 -24.70 19.42
CA ASP A 561 5.11 -23.31 19.28
C ASP A 561 6.27 -22.37 19.62
N MET A 562 6.76 -21.69 18.60
CA MET A 562 7.84 -20.70 18.69
C MET A 562 7.32 -19.26 18.57
N THR A 563 6.04 -19.00 18.84
CA THR A 563 5.41 -17.68 18.69
C THR A 563 6.17 -16.58 19.44
N ASP A 564 6.67 -16.89 20.65
CA ASP A 564 7.47 -15.98 21.48
C ASP A 564 8.87 -15.69 20.90
N SER A 565 9.45 -16.67 20.19
CA SER A 565 10.74 -16.57 19.51
C SER A 565 11.91 -16.17 20.43
N ASN A 566 12.03 -16.87 21.56
CA ASN A 566 13.09 -16.67 22.55
C ASN A 566 14.45 -17.20 22.10
N ALA A 567 15.55 -16.78 22.76
CA ALA A 567 16.92 -17.20 22.41
C ALA A 567 17.12 -18.73 22.44
N GLU A 568 16.52 -19.42 23.41
CA GLU A 568 16.55 -20.89 23.48
C GLU A 568 15.82 -21.56 22.31
N GLN A 569 14.68 -21.00 21.88
CA GLN A 569 13.92 -21.51 20.74
C GLN A 569 14.67 -21.30 19.42
N ARG A 570 15.34 -20.16 19.25
CA ARG A 570 16.22 -19.91 18.09
C ARG A 570 17.43 -20.85 18.06
N ALA A 571 18.04 -21.13 19.21
CA ALA A 571 19.16 -22.09 19.30
C ALA A 571 18.74 -23.51 18.90
N LEU A 572 17.47 -23.90 19.14
CA LEU A 572 16.95 -25.17 18.64
C LEU A 572 16.81 -25.17 17.11
N LEU A 573 16.37 -24.08 16.49
CA LEU A 573 16.32 -23.97 15.02
C LEU A 573 17.70 -24.17 14.39
N ASP A 574 18.74 -23.57 14.96
CA ASP A 574 20.12 -23.76 14.53
C ASP A 574 20.57 -25.22 14.67
N ARG A 575 20.22 -25.88 15.79
CA ARG A 575 20.53 -27.30 16.04
C ARG A 575 19.94 -28.22 14.96
N TYR A 576 18.70 -27.93 14.54
CA TYR A 576 18.01 -28.69 13.50
C TYR A 576 18.27 -28.16 12.07
N LYS A 577 19.13 -27.12 11.92
CA LYS A 577 19.45 -26.45 10.65
C LYS A 577 18.20 -25.97 9.92
N LEU A 578 17.22 -25.51 10.68
CA LEU A 578 15.98 -24.94 10.16
C LEU A 578 16.09 -23.44 10.14
N PHE A 579 15.66 -22.84 9.04
CA PHE A 579 15.63 -21.40 8.97
C PHE A 579 14.37 -20.79 9.59
N GLY A 580 13.32 -21.58 9.84
CA GLY A 580 12.10 -21.18 10.54
C GLY A 580 10.88 -22.05 10.20
N PRO A 581 9.68 -21.69 10.68
CA PRO A 581 8.43 -22.43 10.45
C PRO A 581 7.73 -21.99 9.15
N PRO A 582 6.89 -22.78 8.48
CA PRO A 582 6.53 -24.15 8.83
C PRO A 582 7.66 -25.09 8.45
N ALA A 583 7.95 -26.00 9.37
CA ALA A 583 8.80 -27.15 9.08
C ALA A 583 8.21 -28.37 9.75
N LEU A 584 8.07 -29.46 8.99
CA LEU A 584 7.59 -30.75 9.50
C LEU A 584 8.76 -31.73 9.50
N LEU A 585 9.18 -32.14 10.70
CA LEU A 585 10.26 -33.10 10.89
C LEU A 585 9.68 -34.44 11.32
N PHE A 586 10.19 -35.50 10.70
CA PHE A 586 9.80 -36.88 10.98
C PHE A 586 10.93 -37.57 11.71
N PHE A 587 10.63 -38.15 12.86
CA PHE A 587 11.58 -38.92 13.65
C PHE A 587 11.18 -40.39 13.67
N ALA A 588 12.16 -41.26 13.45
CA ALA A 588 11.99 -42.69 13.47
C ALA A 588 11.84 -43.22 14.92
N LYS A 589 11.44 -44.49 15.07
CA LYS A 589 11.25 -45.14 16.40
C LYS A 589 12.53 -45.15 17.24
N ASN A 590 13.69 -45.11 16.58
CA ASN A 590 15.01 -45.03 17.21
C ASN A 590 15.39 -43.61 17.66
N GLY A 591 14.59 -42.59 17.34
CA GLY A 591 14.84 -41.18 17.64
C GLY A 591 15.69 -40.44 16.60
N GLU A 592 16.07 -41.10 15.49
CA GLU A 592 16.79 -40.43 14.40
C GLU A 592 15.85 -39.65 13.48
N GLU A 593 16.30 -38.49 13.03
CA GLU A 593 15.55 -37.65 12.08
C GLU A 593 15.62 -38.23 10.66
N LEU A 594 14.46 -38.42 10.04
CA LEU A 594 14.31 -38.81 8.63
C LEU A 594 14.45 -37.58 7.72
N GLN A 595 15.69 -37.14 7.49
CA GLN A 595 16.00 -35.92 6.74
C GLN A 595 15.49 -35.90 5.29
N ASN A 596 15.29 -37.07 4.68
CA ASN A 596 14.84 -37.23 3.29
C ASN A 596 13.33 -36.98 3.08
N VAL A 597 12.53 -36.98 4.15
CA VAL A 597 11.08 -36.71 4.10
C VAL A 597 10.71 -35.38 4.76
N ARG A 598 11.68 -34.72 5.42
CA ARG A 598 11.53 -33.40 6.07
C ARG A 598 10.95 -32.36 5.12
N VAL A 599 9.89 -31.68 5.57
CA VAL A 599 9.27 -30.55 4.85
C VAL A 599 9.80 -29.25 5.42
N VAL A 600 10.27 -28.36 4.55
CA VAL A 600 10.60 -26.97 4.91
C VAL A 600 9.78 -26.07 4.00
N GLY A 601 8.91 -25.23 4.57
CA GLY A 601 7.98 -24.38 3.83
C GLY A 601 6.61 -24.98 3.58
N GLU A 602 5.80 -24.30 2.75
CA GLU A 602 4.41 -24.68 2.52
C GLU A 602 4.35 -25.94 1.64
N ILE A 603 3.39 -26.81 1.94
CA ILE A 603 3.15 -28.06 1.22
C ILE A 603 1.65 -28.29 1.11
N ASP A 604 1.22 -28.90 0.02
CA ASP A 604 -0.16 -29.32 -0.19
C ASP A 604 -0.45 -30.70 0.44
N ALA A 605 -1.74 -31.06 0.56
CA ALA A 605 -2.16 -32.35 1.10
C ALA A 605 -1.57 -33.55 0.33
N ALA A 606 -1.54 -33.47 -0.99
CA ALA A 606 -0.99 -34.53 -1.83
C ALA A 606 0.52 -34.74 -1.59
N GLY A 607 1.30 -33.65 -1.53
CA GLY A 607 2.73 -33.70 -1.24
C GLY A 607 3.03 -34.21 0.16
N LEU A 608 2.23 -33.84 1.17
CA LEU A 608 2.40 -34.34 2.53
C LEU A 608 2.08 -35.84 2.62
N ILE A 609 1.04 -36.31 1.92
CA ILE A 609 0.69 -37.74 1.84
C ILE A 609 1.85 -38.56 1.23
N GLU A 610 2.49 -38.07 0.17
CA GLU A 610 3.64 -38.75 -0.44
C GLU A 610 4.79 -38.91 0.57
N ARG A 611 5.10 -37.85 1.32
CA ARG A 611 6.16 -37.87 2.33
C ARG A 611 5.83 -38.79 3.50
N LEU A 612 4.57 -38.79 3.96
CA LEU A 612 4.08 -39.70 5.00
C LEU A 612 4.20 -41.17 4.58
N ASN A 613 3.86 -41.50 3.33
CA ASN A 613 4.03 -42.86 2.83
C ASN A 613 5.51 -43.28 2.89
N ARG A 614 6.43 -42.44 2.40
CA ARG A 614 7.86 -42.74 2.44
C ARG A 614 8.42 -42.83 3.86
N ALA A 615 7.91 -42.03 4.80
CA ALA A 615 8.31 -42.08 6.20
C ALA A 615 7.86 -43.38 6.88
N ASN A 616 6.64 -43.84 6.54
CA ASN A 616 6.11 -45.11 7.00
C ASN A 616 6.84 -46.31 6.37
N ASP A 617 7.28 -46.21 5.12
CA ASP A 617 8.01 -47.27 4.41
C ASP A 617 9.46 -47.47 4.93
N GLN A 618 10.04 -46.46 5.58
CA GLN A 618 11.42 -46.49 6.10
C GLN A 618 11.55 -46.99 7.54
N ASN A 619 10.43 -47.39 8.16
CA ASN A 619 10.33 -47.70 9.59
C ASN A 619 9.43 -48.90 9.90
#